data_AF-A0A939B8G3-F1
#
_entry.id   AF-A0A939B8G3-F1
#
_cell.length_a   1.000
_cell.length_b   1.000
_cell.length_c   1.000
_cell.angle_alpha   90.00
_cell.angle_beta   90.00
_cell.angle_gamma   90.00
#
_symmetry.space_group_name_H-M   'P 1'
#
loop_
_entity.id
_entity.type
_entity.pdbx_description
1 polymer ?
#
loop_
_entity_poly.entity_id
_entity_poly.type
_entity_poly.pdbx_seq_one_letter_code
_entity_poly.pdbx_strand_id
1 'polypeptide(L)'
;MAPPFIKYIANTQHYDDVLAHVASVKNTLWIGTADIKDVYVKSGTTSVPLLAVFDKLVKRNVAIRLIHAKEPGPVFRKEHEKFPALWSSMEMALCPRVHFKLIIFDMETAYIGSANLTGAGIGMKSGQKRNFEAGILTNEPSLVEAAINQFDEVWRGKFCEKCGRRNYCNDQIL
;
A
#
# COMPACT_ATOMS: atom_id res chain seq x y z
N MET A 1 16.89 17.11 -1.46
CA MET A 1 15.83 16.55 -0.60
C MET A 1 14.88 17.65 -0.18
N ALA A 2 13.57 17.38 -0.15
CA ALA A 2 12.60 18.29 0.44
C ALA A 2 12.86 18.46 1.95
N PRO A 3 12.50 19.60 2.57
CA PRO A 3 12.65 19.76 4.02
C PRO A 3 11.84 18.70 4.78
N PRO A 4 12.29 18.26 5.97
CA PRO A 4 11.54 17.33 6.80
C PRO A 4 10.15 17.89 7.17
N PHE A 5 9.14 17.03 7.13
CA PHE A 5 7.77 17.33 7.52
C PHE A 5 7.11 16.11 8.17
N ILE A 6 6.16 16.38 9.07
CA ILE A 6 5.21 15.40 9.59
C ILE A 6 3.82 16.01 9.43
N LYS A 7 2.98 15.39 8.60
CA LYS A 7 1.60 15.82 8.35
C LYS A 7 0.64 14.80 8.94
N TYR A 8 -0.22 15.22 9.86
CA TYR A 8 -1.35 14.40 10.30
C TYR A 8 -2.35 14.21 9.15
N ILE A 9 -2.81 12.98 8.96
CA ILE A 9 -3.73 12.57 7.90
C ILE A 9 -4.99 12.02 8.57
N ALA A 10 -6.14 12.64 8.27
CA ALA A 10 -7.45 12.20 8.75
C ALA A 10 -8.40 11.92 7.59
N ASN A 11 -9.12 10.81 7.67
CA ASN A 11 -10.29 10.52 6.84
C ASN A 11 -10.00 10.69 5.33
N THR A 12 -10.62 11.66 4.64
CA THR A 12 -10.44 11.91 3.20
C THR A 12 -9.01 12.27 2.82
N GLN A 13 -8.18 12.77 3.74
CA GLN A 13 -6.78 13.08 3.45
C GLN A 13 -5.98 11.82 3.06
N HIS A 14 -6.40 10.62 3.48
CA HIS A 14 -5.82 9.38 2.98
C HIS A 14 -6.00 9.23 1.47
N TYR A 15 -7.09 9.76 0.92
CA TYR A 15 -7.37 9.74 -0.50
C TYR A 15 -6.62 10.87 -1.23
N ASP A 16 -6.81 12.09 -0.74
CA ASP A 16 -6.36 13.30 -1.43
C ASP A 16 -4.85 13.52 -1.31
N ASP A 17 -4.24 13.13 -0.20
CA ASP A 17 -2.81 13.31 0.04
C ASP A 17 -2.03 12.01 -0.18
N VAL A 18 -2.40 10.93 0.50
CA VAL A 18 -1.61 9.68 0.51
C VAL A 18 -1.78 8.90 -0.78
N LEU A 19 -3.02 8.60 -1.17
CA LEU A 19 -3.29 7.79 -2.37
C LEU A 19 -2.94 8.55 -3.65
N ALA A 20 -3.14 9.86 -3.69
CA ALA A 20 -2.73 10.70 -4.81
C ALA A 20 -1.20 10.70 -5.01
N HIS A 21 -0.42 10.61 -3.92
CA HIS A 21 1.05 10.59 -3.97
C HIS A 21 1.62 9.36 -4.68
N VAL A 22 0.85 8.27 -4.79
CA VAL A 22 1.26 7.06 -5.53
C VAL A 22 1.65 7.37 -6.98
N ALA A 23 0.92 8.26 -7.66
CA ALA A 23 1.18 8.55 -9.07
C ALA A 23 2.53 9.23 -9.33
N SER A 24 3.11 9.89 -8.32
CA SER A 24 4.38 10.62 -8.41
C SER A 24 5.61 9.78 -8.09
N VAL A 25 5.45 8.52 -7.68
CA VAL A 25 6.58 7.60 -7.37
C VAL A 25 7.47 7.40 -8.60
N LYS A 26 8.78 7.39 -8.36
CA LYS A 26 9.82 7.34 -9.40
C LYS A 26 10.61 6.03 -9.45
N ASN A 27 10.84 5.39 -8.31
CA ASN A 27 11.77 4.26 -8.17
C ASN A 27 11.10 3.06 -7.49
N THR A 28 10.49 3.25 -6.31
CA THR A 28 9.99 2.15 -5.48
C THR A 28 8.71 2.50 -4.74
N LEU A 29 7.76 1.57 -4.70
CA LEU A 29 6.53 1.68 -3.92
C LEU A 29 6.33 0.42 -3.08
N TRP A 30 6.39 0.54 -1.76
CA TRP A 30 6.08 -0.57 -0.86
C TRP A 30 4.77 -0.32 -0.13
N ILE A 31 3.86 -1.30 -0.18
CA ILE A 31 2.52 -1.20 0.39
C ILE A 31 2.30 -2.36 1.35
N GLY A 32 2.03 -2.05 2.61
CA GLY A 32 1.60 -3.02 3.61
C GLY A 32 0.20 -2.70 4.09
N THR A 33 -0.72 -3.65 4.04
CA THR A 33 -2.10 -3.44 4.51
C THR A 33 -2.77 -4.76 4.85
N ALA A 34 -3.66 -4.79 5.84
CA ALA A 34 -4.33 -6.04 6.20
C ALA A 34 -5.39 -6.46 5.17
N ASP A 35 -6.16 -5.49 4.66
CA ASP A 35 -7.24 -5.72 3.70
C ASP A 35 -6.98 -4.89 2.43
N ILE A 36 -7.28 -5.49 1.27
CA ILE A 36 -7.14 -4.88 -0.06
C ILE A 36 -8.43 -5.12 -0.83
N LYS A 37 -9.03 -4.03 -1.28
CA LYS A 37 -10.18 -4.02 -2.19
C LYS A 37 -9.92 -3.07 -3.34
N ASP A 38 -10.79 -3.10 -4.34
CA ASP A 38 -10.73 -2.15 -5.43
C ASP A 38 -10.89 -0.72 -4.91
N VAL A 39 -9.99 0.15 -5.37
CA VAL A 39 -9.99 1.58 -5.10
C VAL A 39 -9.70 2.31 -6.39
N TYR A 40 -10.31 3.48 -6.55
CA TYR A 40 -10.22 4.30 -7.73
C TYR A 40 -9.65 5.65 -7.37
N VAL A 41 -8.72 6.16 -8.17
CA VAL A 41 -8.06 7.46 -7.98
C VAL A 41 -8.53 8.45 -9.03
N LYS A 42 -8.62 9.73 -8.64
CA LYS A 42 -8.91 10.81 -9.58
C LYS A 42 -7.75 10.96 -10.56
N SER A 43 -8.06 11.01 -11.86
CA SER A 43 -7.13 11.26 -12.95
C SER A 43 -7.73 12.31 -13.87
N GLY A 44 -7.50 13.58 -13.55
CA GLY A 44 -8.20 14.69 -14.21
C GLY A 44 -9.69 14.70 -13.85
N THR A 45 -10.57 14.67 -14.86
CA THR A 45 -12.03 14.64 -14.68
C THR A 45 -12.59 13.23 -14.50
N THR A 46 -11.78 12.19 -14.71
CA THR A 46 -12.21 10.80 -14.60
C THR A 46 -11.67 10.13 -13.34
N SER A 47 -12.24 8.99 -13.00
CA SER A 47 -11.78 8.12 -11.92
C SER A 47 -11.29 6.82 -12.54
N VAL A 48 -10.05 6.42 -12.24
CA VAL A 48 -9.43 5.20 -12.80
C VAL A 48 -9.07 4.23 -11.67
N PRO A 49 -9.07 2.91 -11.91
CA PRO A 49 -8.59 1.95 -10.92
C PRO A 49 -7.17 2.29 -10.48
N LEU A 50 -6.86 2.14 -9.19
CA LEU A 50 -5.48 2.30 -8.69
C LEU A 50 -4.50 1.36 -9.41
N LEU A 51 -4.97 0.17 -9.79
CA LEU A 51 -4.20 -0.77 -10.61
C LEU A 51 -3.76 -0.17 -11.96
N ALA A 52 -4.54 0.74 -12.55
CA ALA A 52 -4.13 1.46 -13.76
C ALA A 52 -2.99 2.45 -13.48
N VAL A 53 -2.89 2.98 -12.25
CA VAL A 53 -1.74 3.78 -11.83
C VAL A 53 -0.53 2.88 -11.62
N PHE A 54 -0.67 1.75 -10.94
CA PHE A 54 0.42 0.77 -10.80
C PHE A 54 0.94 0.30 -12.16
N ASP A 55 0.06 0.02 -13.13
CA ASP A 55 0.45 -0.38 -14.48
C ASP A 55 1.33 0.69 -15.16
N LYS A 56 0.99 1.97 -15.01
CA LYS A 56 1.83 3.08 -15.47
C LYS A 56 3.16 3.14 -14.72
N LEU A 57 3.18 2.90 -13.41
CA LEU A 57 4.39 2.92 -12.60
C LEU A 57 5.36 1.80 -13.04
N VAL A 58 4.89 0.55 -13.15
CA VAL A 58 5.76 -0.57 -13.54
C VAL A 58 6.27 -0.42 -14.97
N LYS A 59 5.48 0.16 -15.89
CA LYS A 59 5.92 0.51 -17.25
C LYS A 59 7.01 1.59 -17.30
N ARG A 60 7.15 2.37 -16.21
CA ARG A 60 8.27 3.32 -16.00
C ARG A 60 9.41 2.69 -15.18
N ASN A 61 9.41 1.37 -14.98
CA ASN A 61 10.37 0.62 -14.17
C ASN A 61 10.34 0.94 -12.66
N VAL A 62 9.20 1.39 -12.13
CA VAL A 62 9.02 1.48 -10.68
C VAL A 62 8.80 0.09 -10.10
N ALA A 63 9.62 -0.31 -9.11
CA ALA A 63 9.45 -1.58 -8.40
C ALA A 63 8.34 -1.47 -7.36
N ILE A 64 7.35 -2.37 -7.43
CA ILE A 64 6.21 -2.38 -6.50
C ILE A 64 6.24 -3.65 -5.66
N ARG A 65 6.19 -3.49 -4.34
CA ARG A 65 5.99 -4.59 -3.38
C ARG A 65 4.71 -4.37 -2.60
N LEU A 66 3.89 -5.41 -2.49
CA LEU A 66 2.63 -5.33 -1.78
C LEU A 66 2.47 -6.54 -0.87
N ILE A 67 2.43 -6.31 0.46
CA ILE A 67 2.22 -7.35 1.45
C ILE A 67 0.85 -7.20 2.12
N HIS A 68 0.11 -8.31 2.22
CA HIS A 68 -1.24 -8.32 2.76
C HIS A 68 -1.55 -9.53 3.66
N ALA A 69 -2.63 -9.47 4.43
CA ALA A 69 -2.94 -10.51 5.42
C ALA A 69 -3.91 -11.59 4.95
N LYS A 70 -4.67 -11.32 3.88
CA LYS A 70 -5.67 -12.24 3.32
C LYS A 70 -5.86 -11.98 1.84
N GLU A 71 -6.47 -12.93 1.14
CA GLU A 71 -6.79 -12.83 -0.28
C GLU A 71 -7.41 -11.46 -0.64
N PRO A 72 -6.90 -10.75 -1.67
CA PRO A 72 -7.51 -9.52 -2.12
C PRO A 72 -8.98 -9.71 -2.53
N GLY A 73 -9.78 -8.66 -2.37
CA GLY A 73 -11.20 -8.70 -2.71
C GLY A 73 -11.45 -9.14 -4.17
N PRO A 74 -12.57 -9.82 -4.47
CA PRO A 74 -12.82 -10.41 -5.79
C PRO A 74 -12.81 -9.38 -6.92
N VAL A 75 -13.25 -8.14 -6.66
CA VAL A 75 -13.20 -7.05 -7.64
C VAL A 75 -11.76 -6.64 -7.93
N PHE A 76 -10.91 -6.51 -6.90
CA PHE A 76 -9.49 -6.21 -7.09
C PHE A 76 -8.82 -7.27 -7.99
N ARG A 77 -9.07 -8.56 -7.73
CA ARG A 77 -8.49 -9.66 -8.51
C ARG A 77 -8.94 -9.62 -9.97
N LYS A 78 -10.24 -9.43 -10.22
CA LYS A 78 -10.79 -9.29 -11.57
C LYS A 78 -10.24 -8.06 -12.31
N GLU A 79 -10.04 -6.95 -11.61
CA GLU A 79 -9.41 -5.77 -12.22
C GLU A 79 -7.91 -6.01 -12.50
N HIS A 80 -7.19 -6.73 -11.64
CA HIS A 80 -5.77 -7.06 -11.81
C HIS A 80 -5.50 -7.91 -13.06
N GLU A 81 -6.41 -8.81 -13.42
CA GLU A 81 -6.37 -9.57 -14.68
C GLU A 81 -6.36 -8.69 -15.93
N LYS A 82 -6.80 -7.43 -15.84
CA LYS A 82 -6.81 -6.50 -16.98
C LYS A 82 -5.48 -5.78 -17.20
N PHE A 83 -4.50 -5.95 -16.31
CA PHE A 83 -3.20 -5.27 -16.37
C PHE A 83 -2.03 -6.28 -16.39
N PRO A 84 -1.75 -6.94 -17.54
CA PRO A 84 -0.74 -8.00 -17.62
C PRO A 84 0.68 -7.59 -17.21
N ALA A 85 1.04 -6.30 -17.35
CA ALA A 85 2.35 -5.80 -16.94
C ALA A 85 2.58 -5.94 -15.41
N LEU A 86 1.50 -5.95 -14.61
CA LEU A 86 1.59 -6.11 -13.16
C LEU A 86 1.95 -7.54 -12.75
N TRP A 87 1.60 -8.56 -13.54
CA TRP A 87 1.73 -9.96 -13.13
C TRP A 87 3.18 -10.38 -12.84
N SER A 88 4.13 -9.82 -13.58
CA SER A 88 5.56 -10.07 -13.40
C SER A 88 6.31 -8.94 -12.71
N SER A 89 5.74 -7.72 -12.68
CA SER A 89 6.46 -6.51 -12.22
C SER A 89 6.02 -6.02 -10.85
N MET A 90 4.86 -6.46 -10.35
CA MET A 90 4.37 -6.17 -9.00
C MET A 90 4.53 -7.42 -8.14
N GLU A 91 5.42 -7.37 -7.16
CA GLU A 91 5.62 -8.46 -6.21
C GLU A 91 4.53 -8.42 -5.14
N MET A 92 3.91 -9.56 -4.86
CA MET A 92 2.92 -9.70 -3.80
C MET A 92 3.32 -10.78 -2.80
N ALA A 93 3.10 -10.51 -1.52
CA ALA A 93 3.33 -11.48 -0.44
C ALA A 93 2.14 -11.52 0.51
N LEU A 94 1.85 -12.70 1.05
CA LEU A 94 0.79 -12.90 2.03
C LEU A 94 1.41 -13.28 3.39
N CYS A 95 1.05 -12.53 4.43
CA CYS A 95 1.39 -12.87 5.81
C CYS A 95 0.18 -12.57 6.71
N PRO A 96 -0.47 -13.58 7.32
CA PRO A 96 -1.68 -13.39 8.13
C PRO A 96 -1.50 -12.48 9.36
N ARG A 97 -0.24 -12.20 9.73
CA ARG A 97 0.12 -11.32 10.86
C ARG A 97 0.26 -9.85 10.45
N VAL A 98 0.18 -9.52 9.16
CA VAL A 98 0.28 -8.13 8.69
C VAL A 98 -0.98 -7.36 9.10
N HIS A 99 -0.82 -6.45 10.05
CA HIS A 99 -1.90 -5.54 10.43
C HIS A 99 -1.48 -4.07 10.38
N PHE A 100 -0.21 -3.77 10.09
CA PHE A 100 0.24 -2.43 9.80
C PHE A 100 -0.34 -1.93 8.48
N LYS A 101 -0.52 -0.60 8.38
CA LYS A 101 -0.86 0.08 7.14
C LYS A 101 0.25 1.07 6.85
N LEU A 102 1.11 0.67 5.93
CA LEU A 102 2.30 1.39 5.53
C LEU A 102 2.26 1.61 4.02
N ILE A 103 2.62 2.82 3.59
CA ILE A 103 2.95 3.07 2.19
C ILE A 103 4.27 3.83 2.17
N ILE A 104 5.29 3.26 1.57
CA ILE A 104 6.63 3.85 1.47
C ILE A 104 6.86 4.21 0.02
N PHE A 105 7.18 5.47 -0.21
CA PHE A 105 7.38 6.09 -1.52
C PHE A 105 8.86 6.42 -1.68
N ASP A 106 9.49 5.81 -2.69
CA ASP A 106 10.87 6.07 -3.10
C ASP A 106 11.92 5.93 -1.98
N MET A 107 11.60 5.21 -0.89
CA MET A 107 12.40 5.15 0.34
C MET A 107 12.64 6.52 1.00
N GLU A 108 11.89 7.56 0.62
CA GLU A 108 12.08 8.94 1.06
C GLU A 108 10.89 9.47 1.86
N THR A 109 9.69 8.92 1.64
CA THR A 109 8.46 9.34 2.32
C THR A 109 7.68 8.11 2.76
N ALA A 110 7.06 8.18 3.93
CA ALA A 110 6.23 7.12 4.47
C ALA A 110 4.87 7.66 4.93
N TYR A 111 3.82 6.93 4.57
CA TYR A 111 2.56 6.97 5.28
C TYR A 111 2.51 5.85 6.31
N ILE A 112 2.11 6.20 7.54
CA ILE A 112 1.97 5.28 8.67
C ILE A 112 0.61 5.57 9.32
N GLY A 113 -0.28 4.59 9.37
CA GLY A 113 -1.61 4.82 9.95
C GLY A 113 -2.52 3.61 10.05
N SER A 114 -3.82 3.87 10.10
CA SER A 114 -4.87 2.86 10.32
C SER A 114 -5.61 2.43 9.05
N ALA A 115 -5.63 3.29 8.02
CA ALA A 115 -6.44 3.08 6.82
C ALA A 115 -5.95 1.91 5.95
N ASN A 116 -6.78 0.87 5.81
CA ASN A 116 -6.58 -0.18 4.80
C ASN A 116 -6.77 0.36 3.38
N LEU A 117 -6.17 -0.30 2.39
CA LEU A 117 -6.37 -0.02 0.96
C LEU A 117 -7.74 -0.54 0.47
N THR A 118 -8.80 0.06 1.00
CA THR A 118 -10.19 -0.19 0.64
C THR A 118 -10.91 1.14 0.44
N GLY A 119 -12.02 1.14 -0.30
CA GLY A 119 -12.75 2.39 -0.55
C GLY A 119 -13.17 3.15 0.71
N ALA A 120 -13.61 2.45 1.75
CA ALA A 120 -14.01 3.08 3.01
C ALA A 120 -12.80 3.51 3.86
N GLY A 121 -11.75 2.68 3.91
CA GLY A 121 -10.54 2.97 4.68
C GLY A 121 -9.75 4.14 4.09
N ILE A 122 -9.41 4.11 2.81
CA ILE A 122 -8.56 5.15 2.18
C ILE A 122 -9.30 6.48 1.97
N GLY A 123 -10.54 6.63 2.42
CA GLY A 123 -11.29 7.89 2.33
C GLY A 123 -11.96 8.17 0.98
N MET A 124 -12.00 7.19 0.06
CA MET A 124 -12.63 7.31 -1.27
C MET A 124 -14.17 7.44 -1.18
N LYS A 125 -14.81 6.85 -0.17
CA LYS A 125 -16.26 6.97 0.04
C LYS A 125 -16.63 8.32 0.67
N SER A 126 -17.91 8.70 0.56
CA SER A 126 -18.44 9.96 1.14
C SER A 126 -18.29 9.98 2.67
N GLY A 127 -18.44 11.16 3.28
CA GLY A 127 -18.29 11.33 4.73
C GLY A 127 -19.22 10.47 5.57
N GLN A 128 -20.35 10.06 4.99
CA GLN A 128 -21.35 9.21 5.63
C GLN A 128 -21.05 7.70 5.46
N LYS A 129 -20.07 7.34 4.62
CA LYS A 129 -19.81 5.94 4.22
C LYS A 129 -18.35 5.50 4.36
N ARG A 130 -17.40 6.44 4.53
CA ARG A 130 -16.00 6.12 4.80
C ARG A 130 -15.78 5.85 6.29
N ASN A 131 -14.67 5.20 6.60
CA ASN A 131 -14.22 5.01 7.96
C ASN A 131 -13.66 6.32 8.55
N PHE A 132 -13.67 6.41 9.88
CA PHE A 132 -12.80 7.34 10.59
C PHE A 132 -11.42 6.72 10.71
N GLU A 133 -10.41 7.37 10.15
CA GLU A 133 -9.04 6.84 10.07
C GLU A 133 -8.05 7.95 10.39
N ALA A 134 -6.89 7.56 10.91
CA ALA A 134 -5.81 8.44 11.30
C ALA A 134 -4.46 7.89 10.85
N GLY A 135 -3.53 8.80 10.55
CA GLY A 135 -2.15 8.46 10.26
C GLY A 135 -1.29 9.69 10.14
N ILE A 136 -0.06 9.48 9.72
CA ILE A 136 0.88 10.54 9.34
C ILE A 136 1.43 10.26 7.96
N LEU A 137 1.69 11.32 7.20
CA LEU A 137 2.54 11.32 6.01
C LEU A 137 3.80 12.11 6.38
N THR A 138 4.98 11.56 6.14
CA THR A 138 6.23 12.13 6.64
C THR A 138 7.41 11.77 5.74
N ASN A 139 8.37 12.69 5.62
CA ASN A 139 9.72 12.43 5.11
C ASN A 139 10.78 12.63 6.22
N GLU A 140 10.36 12.63 7.49
CA GLU A 140 11.28 12.62 8.62
C GLU A 140 12.12 11.34 8.56
N PRO A 141 13.46 11.43 8.46
CA PRO A 141 14.32 10.28 8.19
C PRO A 141 14.17 9.13 9.18
N SER A 142 14.06 9.39 10.48
CA SER A 142 13.97 8.33 11.49
C SER A 142 12.67 7.51 11.39
N LEU A 143 11.56 8.17 11.05
CA LEU A 143 10.25 7.52 10.84
C LEU A 143 10.21 6.75 9.52
N VAL A 144 10.80 7.30 8.47
CA VAL A 144 10.91 6.61 7.17
C VAL A 144 11.78 5.37 7.31
N GLU A 145 12.96 5.47 7.93
CA GLU A 145 13.85 4.34 8.18
C GLU A 145 13.18 3.26 9.05
N ALA A 146 12.47 3.66 10.11
CA ALA A 146 11.73 2.73 10.94
C ALA A 146 10.63 1.99 10.14
N ALA A 147 9.89 2.69 9.28
CA ALA A 147 8.87 2.08 8.42
C ALA A 147 9.47 1.12 7.39
N ILE A 148 10.58 1.49 6.75
CA ILE A 148 11.33 0.65 5.80
C ILE A 148 11.79 -0.63 6.49
N ASN A 149 12.45 -0.51 7.65
CA ASN A 149 12.96 -1.65 8.40
C ASN A 149 11.83 -2.58 8.83
N GLN A 150 10.74 -2.04 9.38
CA GLN A 150 9.60 -2.87 9.79
C GLN A 150 8.99 -3.61 8.60
N PHE A 151 8.82 -2.94 7.46
CA PHE A 151 8.31 -3.56 6.24
C PHE A 151 9.24 -4.67 5.76
N ASP A 152 10.52 -4.37 5.59
CA ASP A 152 11.52 -5.28 5.02
C ASP A 152 11.69 -6.54 5.88
N GLU A 153 11.75 -6.38 7.21
CA GLU A 153 11.87 -7.52 8.12
C GLU A 153 10.72 -8.52 7.99
N VAL A 154 9.49 -8.02 7.79
CA VAL A 154 8.33 -8.88 7.56
C VAL A 154 8.35 -9.44 6.14
N TRP A 155 8.69 -8.63 5.14
CA TRP A 155 8.78 -9.01 3.73
C TRP A 155 9.74 -10.18 3.50
N ARG A 156 10.97 -10.08 4.03
CA ARG A 156 12.00 -11.13 3.88
C ARG A 156 11.78 -12.34 4.79
N GLY A 157 10.67 -12.40 5.52
CA GLY A 157 10.34 -13.51 6.39
C GLY A 157 11.25 -13.66 7.62
N LYS A 158 11.84 -12.56 8.14
CA LYS A 158 12.73 -12.59 9.33
C LYS A 158 12.12 -13.36 10.50
N PHE A 159 10.80 -13.27 10.66
CA PHE A 159 10.06 -13.87 11.76
C PHE A 159 9.47 -15.25 11.44
N CYS A 160 9.63 -15.75 10.21
CA CYS A 160 8.97 -16.96 9.75
C CYS A 160 9.51 -18.23 10.39
N GLU A 161 10.82 -18.31 10.71
CA GLU A 161 11.46 -19.49 11.29
C GLU A 161 10.73 -19.99 12.55
N LYS A 162 10.45 -19.07 13.48
CA LYS A 162 9.85 -19.34 14.80
C LYS A 162 8.37 -18.96 14.87
N CYS A 163 7.72 -18.74 13.73
CA CYS A 163 6.34 -18.27 13.69
C CYS A 163 5.34 -19.38 13.99
N GLY A 164 4.54 -19.23 15.05
CA GLY A 164 3.45 -20.16 15.41
C GLY A 164 2.20 -20.10 14.51
N ARG A 165 2.22 -19.35 13.42
CA ARG A 165 1.08 -19.17 12.49
C ARG A 165 1.33 -19.74 11.09
N ARG A 166 2.40 -20.52 10.89
CA ARG A 166 2.78 -21.09 9.57
C ARG A 166 1.65 -21.82 8.86
N ASN A 167 0.82 -22.56 9.59
CA ASN A 167 -0.33 -23.30 9.02
C ASN A 167 -1.40 -22.40 8.37
N TYR A 168 -1.33 -21.08 8.57
CA TYR A 168 -2.23 -20.09 7.97
C TYR A 168 -1.57 -19.28 6.84
N CYS A 169 -0.28 -19.48 6.58
CA CYS A 169 0.40 -18.84 5.45
C CYS A 169 -0.05 -19.57 4.17
N ASN A 170 -0.80 -18.88 3.31
CA ASN A 170 -1.06 -19.35 1.96
C ASN A 170 0.18 -19.10 1.11
N ASP A 171 0.55 -20.11 0.32
CA ASP A 171 1.81 -20.22 -0.41
C ASP A 171 3.02 -20.12 0.52
N GLN A 172 3.59 -21.28 0.84
CA GLN A 172 4.92 -21.35 1.42
C GLN A 172 5.84 -20.60 0.45
N ILE A 173 6.27 -19.39 0.82
CA ILE A 173 7.47 -18.80 0.24
C ILE A 173 8.58 -19.77 0.62
N LEU A 174 8.89 -20.68 -0.31
CA LEU A 174 9.97 -21.66 -0.22
C LEU A 174 11.31 -20.94 -0.16
#